data_AF-A0A2H9N4Z7-F1
#
_entry.id   AF-A0A2H9N4Z7-F1
#
_cell.length_a   1.000
_cell.length_b   1.000
_cell.length_c   1.000
_cell.angle_alpha   90.00
_cell.angle_beta   90.00
_cell.angle_gamma   90.00
#
_symmetry.space_group_name_H-M   'P 1'
#
loop_
_entity.id
_entity.type
_entity.pdbx_description
1 polymer ?
#
loop_
_entity_poly.entity_id
_entity_poly.type
_entity_poly.pdbx_seq_one_letter_code
_entity_poly.pdbx_strand_id
1 'polypeptide(L)' 'GVKAIEMESGSVFIISQYKGVKAGALFALDGNVTHNKIKPEGSKRIFEESENLSIKIGLESLYRLAKEGIK' A
#
# COMPACT_ATOMS: atom_id res chain seq x y z
N GLY A 1 13.68 2.80 -10.30
CA GLY A 1 12.72 3.50 -11.18
C GLY A 1 11.35 3.51 -10.52
N VAL A 2 10.50 4.49 -10.86
CA VAL A 2 9.14 4.65 -10.30
C VAL A 2 8.26 3.45 -10.66
N LYS A 3 7.49 2.93 -9.70
CA LYS A 3 6.60 1.77 -9.87
C LYS A 3 5.13 2.07 -9.61
N ALA A 4 4.84 3.01 -8.73
CA ALA A 4 3.51 3.49 -8.38
C ALA A 4 3.58 4.99 -8.04
N ILE A 5 2.44 5.66 -8.13
CA ILE A 5 2.27 7.08 -7.76
C ILE A 5 1.04 7.16 -6.86
N GLU A 6 1.21 7.79 -5.69
CA GLU A 6 0.19 8.03 -4.66
C GLU A 6 0.63 9.27 -3.84
N MET A 7 -0.15 9.70 -2.84
CA MET A 7 0.04 11.02 -2.22
C MET A 7 0.41 10.97 -0.72
N GLU A 8 0.29 9.81 -0.07
CA GLU A 8 0.32 9.69 1.38
C GLU A 8 1.61 9.07 1.91
N SER A 9 2.12 8.03 1.25
CA SER A 9 3.22 7.20 1.76
C SER A 9 4.52 7.99 1.91
N GLY A 10 4.77 8.95 1.01
CA GLY A 10 5.90 9.87 1.13
C GLY A 10 5.90 10.62 2.47
N SER A 11 4.73 11.15 2.87
CA SER A 11 4.57 11.84 4.15
C SER A 11 4.72 10.90 5.33
N VAL A 12 4.13 9.70 5.26
CA VAL A 12 4.23 8.68 6.32
C VAL A 12 5.68 8.26 6.55
N PHE A 13 6.44 8.00 5.48
CA PHE A 13 7.85 7.59 5.59
C PHE A 13 8.75 8.71 6.11
N ILE A 14 8.50 9.97 5.74
CA ILE A 14 9.25 11.10 6.32
C ILE A 14 9.04 11.15 7.84
N ILE A 15 7.80 11.06 8.30
CA ILE A 15 7.48 11.08 9.73
C ILE A 15 8.03 9.83 10.45
N SER A 16 7.97 8.65 9.83
CA SER A 16 8.46 7.41 10.45
C SER A 16 9.97 7.47 10.70
N GLN A 17 10.72 7.97 9.72
CA GLN A 17 12.16 8.19 9.85
C GLN A 17 12.47 9.21 10.95
N TYR A 18 11.73 10.33 10.99
CA TYR A 18 11.89 11.33 12.04
C TYR A 18 11.62 10.78 13.45
N LYS A 19 10.63 9.90 13.60
CA LYS A 19 10.24 9.29 14.87
C LYS A 19 11.04 8.05 15.26
N GLY A 20 11.91 7.55 14.38
CA GLY A 20 12.65 6.30 14.59
C GLY A 20 11.75 5.07 14.65
N VAL A 21 10.60 5.10 13.97
CA VAL A 21 9.66 3.96 13.89
C VAL A 21 9.71 3.33 12.51
N LYS A 22 9.59 2.00 12.45
CA LYS A 22 9.54 1.28 11.18
C LYS A 22 8.18 1.50 10.52
N ALA A 23 8.20 1.71 9.21
CA ALA A 23 7.00 1.83 8.40
C ALA A 23 7.16 1.06 7.08
N GLY A 24 6.04 0.62 6.52
CA GLY A 24 5.93 0.01 5.21
C GLY A 24 4.62 0.41 4.56
N ALA A 25 4.49 0.21 3.25
CA ALA A 25 3.27 0.51 2.50
C ALA A 25 2.92 -0.64 1.56
N LEU A 26 1.61 -0.85 1.37
CA LEU A 26 1.02 -1.77 0.41
C LEU A 26 0.07 -0.94 -0.46
N PHE A 27 0.14 -1.14 -1.78
CA PHE A 27 -0.67 -0.36 -2.73
C PHE A 27 -1.58 -1.29 -3.52
N ALA A 28 -2.88 -0.99 -3.52
CA ALA A 28 -3.81 -1.49 -4.52
C ALA A 28 -3.80 -0.52 -5.71
N LEU A 29 -3.68 -1.04 -6.93
CA LEU A 29 -3.58 -0.22 -8.13
C LEU A 29 -4.96 -0.05 -8.77
N ASP A 30 -5.44 1.20 -8.87
CA ASP A 30 -6.69 1.55 -9.57
C ASP A 30 -6.46 1.98 -11.03
N GLY A 31 -5.21 2.02 -11.47
CA GLY A 31 -4.85 2.47 -12.80
C GLY A 31 -3.40 2.17 -13.20
N ASN A 32 -3.12 2.44 -14.46
CA ASN A 32 -1.81 2.34 -15.07
C ASN A 32 -1.62 3.50 -16.05
N VAL A 33 -0.87 4.51 -15.60
CA VAL A 33 -0.56 5.72 -16.38
C VAL A 33 0.25 5.43 -17.64
N THR A 34 1.17 4.47 -17.59
CA THR A 34 2.00 4.08 -18.74
C THR A 34 1.17 3.51 -19.88
N HIS A 35 0.03 2.89 -19.56
CA HIS A 35 -0.92 2.34 -20.54
C HIS A 35 -2.15 3.23 -20.75
N ASN A 36 -2.15 4.46 -20.22
CA ASN A 36 -3.29 5.39 -20.27
C ASN A 36 -4.61 4.79 -19.76
N LYS A 37 -4.55 3.92 -18.74
CA LYS A 37 -5.71 3.28 -18.11
C LYS A 37 -5.92 3.86 -16.71
N ILE A 38 -6.70 4.92 -16.61
CA ILE A 38 -7.05 5.53 -15.31
C ILE A 38 -8.45 5.05 -14.94
N LYS A 39 -8.60 4.33 -13.83
CA LYS A 39 -9.88 3.78 -13.34
C LYS A 39 -10.71 3.12 -14.46
N PRO A 40 -10.18 2.04 -15.08
CA PRO A 40 -10.82 1.42 -16.23
C PRO A 40 -12.26 1.01 -15.94
N GLU A 41 -13.13 1.13 -16.94
CA GLU A 41 -14.55 0.79 -16.78
C GLU A 41 -14.72 -0.69 -16.37
N GLY A 42 -15.62 -0.95 -15.42
CA GLY A 42 -15.84 -2.28 -14.86
C GLY A 42 -14.77 -2.77 -13.87
N SER A 43 -13.69 -2.03 -13.63
CA SER A 43 -12.62 -2.48 -12.71
C SER A 43 -12.91 -2.20 -11.24
N LYS A 44 -13.99 -1.48 -10.91
CA LYS A 44 -14.32 -1.07 -9.54
C LYS A 44 -14.34 -2.25 -8.56
N ARG A 45 -15.03 -3.34 -8.91
CA ARG A 45 -15.11 -4.52 -8.05
C ARG A 45 -13.74 -5.15 -7.79
N ILE A 46 -12.91 -5.26 -8.83
CA ILE A 46 -11.56 -5.83 -8.72
C ILE A 46 -10.69 -4.94 -7.83
N PHE A 47 -10.82 -3.62 -7.95
CA PHE A 47 -10.12 -2.68 -7.09
C PHE A 47 -10.58 -2.82 -5.62
N GLU A 48 -11.88 -2.85 -5.36
CA GLU A 48 -12.43 -3.03 -4.00
C GLU A 48 -12.00 -4.38 -3.38
N GLU A 49 -11.98 -5.47 -4.16
CA GLU A 49 -11.47 -6.77 -3.72
C GLU A 49 -9.97 -6.70 -3.40
N SER A 50 -9.20 -5.98 -4.22
CA SER A 50 -7.76 -5.79 -4.04
C SER A 50 -7.43 -4.92 -2.83
N GLU A 51 -8.22 -3.86 -2.58
CA GLU A 51 -8.11 -3.05 -1.37
C GLU A 51 -8.36 -3.90 -0.13
N ASN A 52 -9.45 -4.68 -0.11
CA ASN A 52 -9.74 -5.59 0.99
C ASN A 52 -8.63 -6.63 1.21
N LEU A 53 -8.05 -7.16 0.13
CA LEU A 53 -6.92 -8.08 0.21
C LEU A 53 -5.68 -7.38 0.77
N SER A 54 -5.39 -6.15 0.34
CA SER A 54 -4.23 -5.38 0.80
C SER A 54 -4.29 -5.10 2.31
N ILE A 55 -5.48 -4.81 2.83
CA ILE A 55 -5.73 -4.63 4.27
C ILE A 55 -5.44 -5.93 5.01
N LYS A 56 -5.94 -7.08 4.53
CA LYS A 56 -5.68 -8.39 5.14
C LYS A 56 -4.19 -8.73 5.16
N ILE A 57 -3.48 -8.48 4.05
CA ILE A 57 -2.03 -8.69 3.98
C ILE A 57 -1.32 -7.78 4.99
N GLY A 58 -1.71 -6.51 5.10
CA GLY A 58 -1.13 -5.57 6.06
C GLY A 58 -1.30 -6.05 7.50
N LEU A 59 -2.52 -6.44 7.89
CA LEU A 59 -2.82 -6.94 9.23
C LEU A 59 -2.07 -8.23 9.57
N GLU A 60 -2.06 -9.20 8.64
CA GLU A 60 -1.33 -10.46 8.80
C GLU A 60 0.18 -10.22 8.93
N SER A 61 0.72 -9.29 8.14
CA SER A 61 2.13 -8.91 8.22
C SER A 61 2.46 -8.30 9.58
N LEU A 62 1.64 -7.37 10.07
CA LEU A 62 1.82 -6.77 11.40
C LEU A 62 1.74 -7.82 12.51
N TYR A 63 0.78 -8.76 12.41
CA TYR A 63 0.65 -9.86 13.36
C TYR A 63 1.92 -10.73 13.41
N ARG A 64 2.46 -11.10 12.25
CA ARG A 64 3.69 -11.89 12.14
C ARG A 64 4.90 -11.15 12.70
N LEU A 65 5.08 -9.89 12.32
CA LEU A 65 6.17 -9.05 12.82
C LEU A 65 6.12 -8.91 14.34
N ALA A 66 4.93 -8.72 14.90
CA ALA A 66 4.72 -8.66 16.35
C ALA A 66 5.08 -9.99 17.02
N LYS A 67 4.67 -11.12 16.43
CA LYS A 67 4.99 -12.47 16.93
C LYS A 67 6.49 -12.78 16.88
N GLU A 68 7.20 -12.27 15.89
CA GLU A 68 8.66 -12.40 15.73
C GLU A 68 9.45 -11.40 16.59
N GLY A 69 8.78 -10.53 17.35
CA GLY A 69 9.42 -9.56 18.23
C GLY A 69 10.07 -8.39 17.49
N ILE A 70 9.72 -8.19 16.21
CA ILE A 70 10.18 -7.06 15.41
C ILE A 70 9.40 -5.83 15.87
N LYS A 71 10.06 -5.02 16.71
CA LYS A 71 9.60 -3.69 17.13
C LYS A 71 9.94 -2.64 16.08
#